data_AF-A0A9D7DCP9-F1
#
_entry.id   AF-A0A9D7DCP9-F1
#
_cell.length_a   1.000
_cell.length_b   1.000
_cell.length_c   1.000
_cell.angle_alpha   90.00
_cell.angle_beta   90.00
_cell.angle_gamma   90.00
#
_symmetry.space_group_name_H-M   'P 1'
#
loop_
_entity.id
_entity.type
_entity.pdbx_description
1 polymer ?
#
loop_
_entity_poly.entity_id
_entity_poly.type
_entity_poly.pdbx_seq_one_letter_code
_entity_poly.pdbx_strand_id
1 'polypeptide(L)'
;MFEKDLPLVRVGQEVHARPTARPEEEYEAEVILVGRSLDADRSAIVHCHFTKAPKDLVPGMAMSATLESHTDTVWCVPEEAVVRSGAGEAVFTANADGTYTMVTVTTAANEYGYFELVEPSRELRERPIVVKGAYSLLSVLKNAGE
;
A
#
# COMPACT_ATOMS: atom_id res chain seq x y z
N MET A 1 17.61 12.90 4.87
CA MET A 1 17.28 11.48 4.61
C MET A 1 18.52 10.63 4.74
N PHE A 2 18.46 9.39 5.21
CA PHE A 2 19.67 8.56 5.39
C PHE A 2 20.05 7.79 4.11
N GLU A 3 21.34 7.50 3.94
CA GLU A 3 21.91 6.75 2.80
C GLU A 3 21.15 5.44 2.50
N LYS A 4 20.74 4.69 3.54
CA LYS A 4 20.06 3.39 3.39
C LYS A 4 18.73 3.46 2.64
N ASP A 5 18.04 4.60 2.74
CA ASP A 5 16.70 4.81 2.18
C ASP A 5 16.79 5.45 0.78
N LEU A 6 17.96 5.99 0.42
CA LEU A 6 18.21 6.66 -0.86
C LEU A 6 17.88 5.81 -2.11
N PRO A 7 18.13 4.48 -2.13
CA PRO A 7 17.76 3.63 -3.26
C PRO A 7 16.24 3.55 -3.50
N LEU A 8 15.43 3.83 -2.49
CA LEU A 8 13.97 3.79 -2.55
C LEU A 8 13.38 5.13 -3.04
N VAL A 9 14.22 6.15 -3.26
CA VAL A 9 13.78 7.50 -3.68
C VAL A 9 14.07 7.75 -5.14
N ARG A 10 13.06 8.27 -5.82
CA ARG A 10 12.98 8.57 -7.24
C ARG A 10 12.29 9.91 -7.41
N VAL A 11 12.72 10.61 -8.46
CA VAL A 11 12.03 11.83 -8.92
C VAL A 11 10.60 11.46 -9.35
N GLY A 12 9.63 12.28 -8.97
CA GLY A 12 8.20 12.06 -9.22
C GLY A 12 7.45 11.36 -8.09
N GLN A 13 8.12 10.95 -7.00
CA GLN A 13 7.40 10.37 -5.85
C GLN A 13 6.65 11.44 -5.06
N GLU A 14 5.46 11.06 -4.62
CA GLU A 14 4.61 11.87 -3.75
C GLU A 14 5.18 11.94 -2.32
N VAL A 15 5.12 13.13 -1.75
CA VAL A 15 5.60 13.48 -0.42
C VAL A 15 4.50 14.23 0.31
N HIS A 16 4.14 13.74 1.50
CA HIS A 16 3.21 14.43 2.38
C HIS A 16 4.01 15.21 3.44
N ALA A 17 4.03 16.52 3.32
CA ALA A 17 4.74 17.40 4.25
C ALA A 17 3.77 18.00 5.28
N ARG A 18 4.15 17.98 6.56
CA ARG A 18 3.35 18.51 7.68
C ARG A 18 4.20 19.48 8.52
N PRO A 19 3.77 20.72 8.77
CA PRO A 19 4.49 21.64 9.65
C PRO A 19 4.63 21.05 11.05
N THR A 20 5.82 21.12 11.66
CA THR A 20 6.04 20.57 13.01
C THR A 20 5.14 21.22 14.07
N ALA A 21 4.78 22.49 13.87
CA ALA A 21 3.89 23.23 14.78
C ALA A 21 2.40 22.88 14.59
N ARG A 22 2.01 22.32 13.42
CA ARG A 22 0.62 22.09 13.00
C ARG A 22 0.53 20.75 12.26
N PRO A 23 0.68 19.62 12.98
CA PRO A 23 0.77 18.30 12.37
C PRO A 23 -0.55 17.80 11.75
N GLU A 24 -1.67 18.48 12.03
CA GLU A 24 -2.96 18.22 11.37
C GLU A 24 -3.05 18.79 9.96
N GLU A 25 -2.17 19.72 9.59
CA GLU A 25 -2.11 20.28 8.24
C GLU A 25 -1.15 19.49 7.37
N GLU A 26 -1.63 19.09 6.19
CA GLU A 26 -0.87 18.32 5.22
C GLU A 26 -0.76 19.07 3.89
N TYR A 27 0.45 19.02 3.34
CA TYR A 27 0.81 19.66 2.09
C TYR A 27 1.40 18.62 1.16
N GLU A 28 0.72 18.43 0.03
CA GLU A 28 1.16 17.56 -1.05
C GLU A 28 2.39 18.18 -1.74
N ALA A 29 3.44 17.37 -1.91
CA ALA A 29 4.66 17.73 -2.61
C ALA A 29 5.16 16.56 -3.46
N GLU A 30 6.05 16.85 -4.39
CA GLU A 30 6.68 15.86 -5.26
C GLU A 30 8.20 15.99 -5.19
N VAL A 31 8.91 14.85 -5.16
CA VAL A 31 10.37 14.81 -5.26
C VAL A 31 10.80 15.29 -6.65
N ILE A 32 11.51 16.41 -6.72
CA ILE A 32 12.03 16.94 -8.00
C ILE A 32 13.51 16.60 -8.21
N LEU A 33 14.27 16.41 -7.13
CA LEU A 33 15.69 16.12 -7.18
C LEU A 33 16.15 15.36 -5.95
N VAL A 34 16.89 14.28 -6.20
CA VAL A 34 17.58 13.51 -5.17
C VAL A 34 19.06 13.87 -5.22
N GLY A 35 19.56 14.52 -4.17
CA GLY A 35 20.98 14.83 -4.03
C GLY A 35 21.80 13.55 -3.95
N ARG A 36 22.83 13.45 -4.78
CA ARG A 36 23.72 12.26 -4.85
C ARG A 36 24.93 12.37 -3.92
N SER A 37 25.06 13.49 -3.21
CA SER A 37 26.14 13.75 -2.25
C SER A 37 25.62 13.54 -0.84
N LEU A 38 26.39 12.81 -0.04
CA LEU A 38 26.13 12.58 1.37
C LEU A 38 26.91 13.59 2.21
N ASP A 39 26.26 14.16 3.22
CA ASP A 39 26.92 15.01 4.21
C ASP A 39 27.70 14.17 5.24
N ALA A 40 28.41 14.80 6.18
CA ALA A 40 29.22 14.16 7.21
C ALA A 40 28.43 13.15 8.07
N ASP A 41 27.11 13.36 8.20
CA ASP A 41 26.19 12.46 8.91
C ASP A 41 25.64 11.30 8.05
N ARG A 42 26.15 11.13 6.81
CA ARG A 42 25.62 10.18 5.80
C ARG A 42 24.16 10.43 5.44
N SER A 43 23.77 11.70 5.47
CA SER A 43 22.44 12.13 5.04
C SER A 43 22.51 12.76 3.65
N ALA A 44 21.48 12.51 2.84
CA ALA A 44 21.28 13.14 1.54
C ALA A 44 20.18 14.21 1.62
N ILE A 45 20.34 15.24 0.79
CA ILE A 45 19.34 16.27 0.57
C ILE A 45 18.40 15.83 -0.55
N VAL A 46 17.10 15.81 -0.26
CA VAL A 46 16.05 15.60 -1.27
C VAL A 46 15.29 16.91 -1.41
N HIS A 47 15.21 17.41 -2.63
CA HIS A 47 14.44 18.61 -2.94
C HIS A 47 13.06 18.18 -3.42
N CYS A 48 12.04 18.72 -2.77
CA CYS A 48 10.64 18.51 -3.12
C CYS A 48 9.98 19.85 -3.43
N HIS A 49 9.00 19.85 -4.32
CA HIS A 49 8.16 21.01 -4.62
C HIS A 49 6.72 20.70 -4.24
N PHE A 50 6.04 21.66 -3.60
CA PHE A 50 4.61 21.53 -3.35
C PHE A 50 3.85 21.50 -4.68
N THR A 51 2.94 20.54 -4.83
CA THR A 51 2.06 20.46 -6.01
C THR A 51 1.09 21.63 -6.07
N LYS A 52 0.73 22.19 -4.90
CA LYS A 52 -0.05 23.43 -4.78
C LYS A 52 0.71 24.43 -3.91
N ALA A 53 0.80 25.67 -4.38
CA ALA A 53 1.48 26.73 -3.64
C ALA A 53 0.78 26.99 -2.29
N PRO A 54 1.45 26.74 -1.16
CA PRO A 54 0.87 26.97 0.16
C PRO A 54 0.88 28.47 0.46
N LYS A 55 -0.26 29.01 0.91
CA LYS A 55 -0.41 30.44 1.19
C LYS A 55 0.13 30.84 2.57
N ASP A 56 0.21 29.89 3.49
CA ASP A 56 0.46 30.12 4.92
C ASP A 56 1.78 29.53 5.42
N LEU A 57 2.66 29.11 4.49
CA LEU A 57 4.00 28.63 4.82
C LEU A 57 5.04 29.73 4.61
N VAL A 58 5.89 29.90 5.63
CA VAL A 58 6.98 30.87 5.61
C VAL A 58 8.30 30.13 5.43
N PRO A 59 9.23 30.62 4.59
CA PRO A 59 10.57 30.06 4.46
C PRO A 59 11.27 29.93 5.83
N GLY A 60 11.90 28.79 6.06
CA GLY A 60 12.59 28.48 7.32
C GLY A 60 11.74 27.73 8.36
N MET A 61 10.46 27.47 8.08
CA MET A 61 9.64 26.59 8.91
C MET A 61 10.16 25.15 8.89
N ALA A 62 10.24 24.53 10.06
CA ALA A 62 10.50 23.11 10.19
C ALA A 62 9.25 22.30 9.81
N MET A 63 9.47 21.24 9.03
CA MET A 63 8.41 20.33 8.57
C MET A 63 8.87 18.89 8.70
N SER A 64 7.91 18.01 8.99
CA SER A 64 8.07 16.57 8.84
C SER A 64 7.58 16.18 7.45
N ALA A 65 8.25 15.24 6.79
CA ALA A 65 7.84 14.75 5.48
C ALA A 65 7.74 13.22 5.52
N THR A 66 6.65 12.69 4.97
CA THR A 66 6.46 11.27 4.74
C THR A 66 6.57 11.03 3.24
N LEU A 67 7.49 10.15 2.84
CA LEU A 67 7.70 9.74 1.45
C LEU A 67 7.25 8.29 1.31
N GLU A 68 6.35 8.03 0.36
CA GLU A 68 5.90 6.67 0.07
C GLU A 68 6.92 5.96 -0.83
N SER A 69 7.59 4.95 -0.29
CA SER A 69 8.75 4.29 -0.92
C SER A 69 8.37 3.32 -2.05
N HIS A 70 7.11 2.85 -2.06
CA HIS A 70 6.56 2.00 -3.10
C HIS A 70 5.18 2.52 -3.51
N THR A 71 5.04 2.88 -4.78
CA THR A 71 3.78 3.29 -5.42
C THR A 71 3.46 2.33 -6.58
N ASP A 72 3.78 1.04 -6.40
CA ASP A 72 3.39 0.02 -7.35
C ASP A 72 1.88 -0.18 -7.27
N THR A 73 1.19 -0.09 -8.42
CA THR A 73 -0.21 -0.49 -8.49
C THR A 73 -0.27 -2.00 -8.42
N VAL A 74 -0.64 -2.51 -7.25
CA VAL A 74 -0.77 -3.94 -7.00
C VAL A 74 -2.23 -4.36 -6.97
N TRP A 75 -2.48 -5.64 -7.20
CA TRP A 75 -3.77 -6.22 -6.87
C TRP A 75 -3.86 -6.38 -5.36
N CYS A 76 -4.93 -5.89 -4.75
CA CYS A 76 -5.12 -6.03 -3.32
C CYS A 76 -6.57 -6.39 -2.99
N VAL A 77 -6.76 -6.99 -1.82
CA VAL A 77 -8.07 -7.30 -1.25
C VAL A 77 -8.08 -6.92 0.23
N PRO A 78 -9.25 -6.57 0.79
CA PRO A 78 -9.37 -6.35 2.23
C PRO A 78 -8.91 -7.58 3.02
N GLU A 79 -8.34 -7.37 4.21
CA GLU A 79 -7.86 -8.46 5.06
C GLU A 79 -8.93 -9.52 5.35
N GLU A 80 -10.18 -9.09 5.50
CA GLU A 80 -11.33 -9.96 5.77
C GLU A 80 -11.71 -10.89 4.60
N ALA A 81 -11.23 -10.60 3.39
CA ALA A 81 -11.43 -11.42 2.20
C ALA A 81 -10.52 -12.66 2.18
N VAL A 82 -9.37 -12.59 2.87
CA VAL A 82 -8.36 -13.65 2.89
C VAL A 82 -8.65 -14.60 4.04
N VAL A 83 -8.75 -15.89 3.71
CA VAL A 83 -8.92 -16.96 4.70
C VAL A 83 -7.71 -17.89 4.69
N ARG A 84 -7.39 -18.42 5.87
CA ARG A 84 -6.35 -19.43 6.03
C ARG A 84 -6.96 -20.82 6.11
N SER A 85 -6.56 -21.67 5.17
CA SER A 85 -6.90 -23.10 5.11
C SER A 85 -5.65 -23.95 5.35
N GLY A 86 -5.82 -25.26 5.55
CA GLY A 86 -4.68 -26.17 5.72
C GLY A 86 -3.71 -26.18 4.53
N ALA A 87 -4.15 -25.71 3.36
CA ALA A 87 -3.33 -25.57 2.14
C ALA A 87 -2.66 -24.19 1.97
N GLY A 88 -2.84 -23.26 2.92
CA GLY A 88 -2.30 -21.89 2.84
C GLY A 88 -3.40 -20.83 2.81
N GLU A 89 -3.13 -19.72 2.14
CA GLU A 89 -4.04 -18.58 2.02
C GLU A 89 -4.94 -18.73 0.80
N ALA A 90 -6.20 -18.32 0.93
CA ALA A 90 -7.19 -18.40 -0.12
C ALA A 90 -8.20 -17.25 -0.05
N VAL A 91 -8.84 -16.96 -1.17
CA VAL A 91 -10.00 -16.07 -1.27
C VAL A 91 -11.13 -16.81 -1.98
N PHE A 92 -12.36 -16.28 -1.92
CA PHE A 92 -13.49 -16.85 -2.64
C PHE A 92 -13.86 -15.98 -3.83
N THR A 93 -14.14 -16.60 -4.98
CA THR A 93 -14.78 -15.94 -6.13
C THR A 93 -16.25 -16.35 -6.20
N ALA A 94 -17.11 -15.43 -6.63
CA ALA A 94 -18.52 -15.74 -6.87
C ALA A 94 -18.75 -16.19 -8.31
N ASN A 95 -19.47 -17.30 -8.47
CA ASN A 95 -19.89 -17.83 -9.76
C ASN A 95 -21.24 -17.23 -10.20
N ALA A 96 -21.49 -17.24 -11.52
CA ALA A 96 -22.73 -16.68 -12.08
C ALA A 96 -23.99 -17.46 -11.64
N ASP A 97 -23.82 -18.74 -11.32
CA ASP A 97 -24.85 -19.64 -10.79
C ASP A 97 -25.08 -19.48 -9.26
N GLY A 98 -24.40 -18.54 -8.61
CA GLY A 98 -24.57 -18.26 -7.18
C GLY A 98 -23.76 -19.16 -6.24
N THR A 99 -22.95 -20.07 -6.78
CA THR A 99 -21.97 -20.82 -5.99
C THR A 99 -20.68 -20.03 -5.79
N TYR A 100 -19.82 -20.51 -4.89
CA TYR A 100 -18.54 -19.88 -4.59
C TYR A 100 -17.38 -20.85 -4.80
N THR A 101 -16.29 -20.36 -5.38
CA THR A 101 -15.08 -21.14 -5.61
C THR A 101 -13.96 -20.63 -4.73
N MET A 102 -13.34 -21.51 -3.95
CA MET A 102 -12.14 -21.18 -3.19
C MET A 102 -10.92 -21.20 -4.11
N VAL A 103 -10.17 -20.11 -4.12
CA VAL A 103 -8.97 -19.94 -4.96
C VAL A 103 -7.79 -19.66 -4.06
N THR A 104 -6.76 -20.49 -4.14
CA THR A 104 -5.51 -20.29 -3.38
C THR A 104 -4.80 -19.04 -3.87
N VAL A 105 -4.27 -18.25 -2.95
CA VAL A 105 -3.51 -17.04 -3.23
C VAL A 105 -2.19 -17.04 -2.50
N THR A 106 -1.26 -16.22 -2.97
CA THR A 106 -0.07 -15.82 -2.23
C THR A 106 -0.23 -14.35 -1.88
N THR A 107 -0.16 -14.03 -0.58
CA THR A 107 -0.20 -12.65 -0.13
C THR A 107 1.21 -12.11 0.14
N ALA A 108 1.39 -10.79 -0.03
CA ALA A 108 2.63 -10.09 0.31
C ALA A 108 2.36 -8.98 1.33
N ALA A 109 2.56 -7.70 0.96
CA ALA A 109 2.40 -6.59 1.87
C ALA A 109 0.99 -6.56 2.49
N ASN A 110 0.92 -6.24 3.79
CA ASN A 110 -0.32 -5.92 4.48
C ASN A 110 -0.24 -4.47 4.94
N GLU A 111 -0.95 -3.59 4.25
CA GLU A 111 -0.93 -2.16 4.51
C GLU A 111 -2.35 -1.60 4.46
N TYR A 112 -2.67 -0.70 5.38
CA TYR A 112 -3.97 -0.02 5.46
C TYR A 112 -5.20 -0.97 5.49
N GLY A 113 -5.04 -2.20 5.99
CA GLY A 113 -6.12 -3.20 6.05
C GLY A 113 -6.33 -3.98 4.74
N TYR A 114 -5.38 -3.90 3.81
CA TYR A 114 -5.39 -4.64 2.54
C TYR A 114 -4.18 -5.56 2.45
N PHE A 115 -4.40 -6.78 1.95
CA PHE A 115 -3.32 -7.66 1.51
C PHE A 115 -3.09 -7.48 0.01
N GLU A 116 -1.82 -7.33 -0.36
CA GLU A 116 -1.36 -7.52 -1.72
C GLU A 116 -1.55 -8.97 -2.15
N LEU A 117 -2.07 -9.19 -3.36
CA LEU A 117 -2.12 -10.47 -4.05
C LEU A 117 -0.97 -10.57 -5.04
N VAL A 118 -0.03 -11.47 -4.78
CA VAL A 118 1.11 -11.73 -5.66
C VAL A 118 0.66 -12.53 -6.87
N GLU A 119 0.85 -11.96 -8.06
CA GLU A 119 0.53 -12.60 -9.36
C GLU A 119 -0.84 -13.30 -9.40
N PRO A 120 -1.96 -12.58 -9.17
CA PRO A 120 -3.26 -13.21 -9.05
C PRO A 120 -3.63 -13.97 -10.32
N SER A 121 -4.25 -15.14 -10.13
CA SER A 121 -4.71 -15.98 -11.22
C SER A 121 -5.68 -15.22 -12.13
N ARG A 122 -5.83 -15.69 -13.37
CA ARG A 122 -6.80 -15.11 -14.32
C ARG A 122 -8.22 -15.10 -13.73
N GLU A 123 -8.57 -16.14 -12.98
CA GLU A 123 -9.86 -16.26 -12.31
C GLU A 123 -10.12 -15.09 -11.34
N LEU A 124 -9.12 -14.69 -10.55
CA LEU A 124 -9.25 -13.59 -9.60
C LEU A 124 -9.37 -12.21 -10.27
N ARG A 125 -8.84 -12.08 -11.49
CA ARG A 125 -8.88 -10.82 -12.25
C ARG A 125 -10.18 -10.61 -13.02
N GLU A 126 -10.85 -11.70 -13.39
CA GLU A 126 -12.05 -11.65 -14.24
C GLU A 126 -13.35 -11.85 -13.44
N ARG A 127 -13.27 -12.24 -12.16
CA ARG A 127 -14.44 -12.62 -11.36
C ARG A 127 -14.58 -11.76 -10.11
N PRO A 128 -15.82 -11.51 -9.66
CA PRO A 128 -16.05 -10.85 -8.38
C PRO A 128 -15.49 -11.68 -7.23
N ILE A 129 -14.68 -11.03 -6.39
CA ILE A 129 -14.11 -11.60 -5.17
C ILE A 129 -15.05 -11.32 -4.00
N VAL A 130 -15.24 -12.31 -3.15
CA VAL A 130 -15.98 -12.17 -1.90
C VAL A 130 -15.10 -11.42 -0.90
N VAL A 131 -15.41 -10.15 -0.70
CA VAL A 131 -14.68 -9.28 0.22
C VAL A 131 -15.27 -9.24 1.63
N LYS A 132 -16.45 -9.85 1.86
CA LYS A 132 -17.07 -9.96 3.19
C LYS A 132 -17.63 -11.36 3.42
N GLY A 133 -17.44 -11.89 4.62
CA GLY A 133 -17.98 -13.21 5.00
C GLY A 133 -17.22 -14.40 4.41
N ALA A 134 -15.98 -14.22 3.96
CA ALA A 134 -15.14 -15.30 3.43
C ALA A 134 -14.93 -16.42 4.47
N TYR A 135 -14.81 -16.08 5.76
CA TYR A 135 -14.71 -17.07 6.84
C TYR A 135 -15.95 -17.95 6.98
N SER A 136 -17.15 -17.39 6.76
CA SER A 136 -18.40 -18.14 6.79
C SER A 136 -18.44 -19.18 5.66
N LEU A 137 -17.99 -18.81 4.46
CA LEU A 137 -17.87 -19.73 3.33
C LEU A 137 -16.87 -20.85 3.62
N LEU A 138 -15.72 -20.53 4.23
CA LEU A 138 -14.74 -21.53 4.66
C LEU A 138 -15.34 -22.52 5.67
N SER A 139 -16.12 -22.03 6.63
CA SER A 139 -16.77 -22.86 7.64
C SER A 139 -17.78 -23.83 7.04
N VAL A 140 -18.61 -23.37 6.09
CA VAL A 140 -19.54 -24.23 5.35
C VAL A 140 -18.79 -25.29 4.54
N LEU A 141 -17.70 -24.91 3.86
CA LEU A 141 -16.91 -25.85 3.05
C LEU A 141 -16.22 -26.92 3.88
N LYS A 142 -15.72 -26.57 5.08
CA LYS A 142 -15.13 -27.56 6.00
C LYS A 142 -16.17 -28.52 6.56
N ASN A 143 -17.34 -28.01 6.97
CA ASN A 143 -18.41 -28.83 7.55
C ASN A 143 -19.09 -29.75 6.51
N ALA A 144 -19.05 -29.40 5.22
CA ALA A 144 -19.60 -30.24 4.15
C ALA A 144 -18.67 -31.41 3.75
N GLY A 145 -17.42 -31.40 4.22
CA GLY A 145 -16.42 -32.45 3.96
C GLY A 145 -16.31 -33.51 5.06
N GLU A 146 -17.13 -33.42 6.12
CA GLU A 146 -17.29 -34.43 7.18
C GLU A 146 -18.54 -35.29 6.98
#